data_AF-A0A7X8GIF8-F1
#
_entry.id   AF-A0A7X8GIF8-F1
#
_cell.length_a   1.000
_cell.length_b   1.000
_cell.length_c   1.000
_cell.angle_alpha   90.00
_cell.angle_beta   90.00
_cell.angle_gamma   90.00
#
_symmetry.space_group_name_H-M   'P 1'
#
loop_
_entity.id
_entity.type
_entity.pdbx_description
1 polymer ?
#
loop_
_entity_poly.entity_id
_entity_poly.type
_entity_poly.pdbx_seq_one_letter_code
_entity_poly.pdbx_strand_id
1 'polypeptide(L)'
;MVIGDAANLADPINGGGIHNAMESGHLASEVALEAIAGGDFSRDFLGRYATRWNGRREMDWRTGELMLSIAKNPNLREIYLLLIQTIARAIGDNPDFEEFCGGIFSGTLLARKCLCPRTLLGVTPLDPGTWISTLLAPHRYATSPLFSHCVSAACVLLKMTGRVLKAPLTNLEWGTEILAKALGLLECYAKGRHGLPAQSPADCGQPGGRHRIVEPRRF
;
A
#
# COMPACT_ATOMS: atom_id res chain seq x y z
N MET A 1 -9.05 20.85 -15.45
CA MET A 1 -8.04 19.78 -15.27
C MET A 1 -7.00 20.30 -14.29
N VAL A 2 -6.68 19.53 -13.24
CA VAL A 2 -5.71 19.91 -12.20
C VAL A 2 -4.80 18.69 -11.96
N ILE A 3 -3.50 18.91 -11.76
CA ILE A 3 -2.48 17.86 -11.66
C ILE A 3 -1.51 18.13 -10.50
N GLY A 4 -0.71 17.12 -10.16
CA GLY A 4 0.34 17.21 -9.14
C GLY A 4 -0.15 17.70 -7.79
N ASP A 5 0.64 18.56 -7.15
CA ASP A 5 0.38 19.08 -5.81
C ASP A 5 -0.90 19.94 -5.75
N ALA A 6 -1.20 20.67 -6.84
CA ALA A 6 -2.46 21.42 -6.96
C ALA A 6 -3.70 20.51 -6.93
N ALA A 7 -3.55 19.23 -7.28
CA ALA A 7 -4.60 18.22 -7.19
C ALA A 7 -4.48 17.34 -5.93
N ASN A 8 -3.55 17.65 -5.01
CA ASN A 8 -3.27 16.90 -3.78
C ASN A 8 -3.02 15.40 -4.03
N LEU A 9 -2.18 15.09 -5.02
CA LEU A 9 -1.89 13.73 -5.45
C LEU A 9 -0.73 13.08 -4.67
N ALA A 10 -0.49 13.42 -3.40
CA ALA A 10 0.60 12.84 -2.60
C ALA A 10 0.27 11.40 -2.16
N ASP A 11 1.17 10.44 -2.38
CA ASP A 11 0.96 9.04 -2.01
C ASP A 11 0.67 8.90 -0.49
N PRO A 12 -0.46 8.28 -0.08
CA PRO A 12 -0.82 8.13 1.33
C PRO A 12 0.18 7.32 2.17
N ILE A 13 0.93 6.40 1.55
CA ILE A 13 1.82 5.48 2.27
C ILE A 13 3.15 6.16 2.63
N ASN A 14 3.78 6.83 1.66
CA ASN A 14 5.11 7.40 1.83
C ASN A 14 5.13 8.94 1.84
N GLY A 15 4.00 9.59 1.58
CA GLY A 15 3.88 11.05 1.51
C GLY A 15 4.52 11.69 0.27
N GLY A 16 5.04 10.90 -0.66
CA GLY A 16 5.71 11.36 -1.87
C GLY A 16 4.72 11.83 -2.94
N GLY A 17 4.96 13.01 -3.51
CA GLY A 17 4.13 13.57 -4.57
C GLY A 17 4.78 13.62 -5.96
N ILE A 18 6.10 13.50 -6.05
CA ILE A 18 6.85 13.77 -7.30
C ILE A 18 6.45 12.79 -8.41
N HIS A 19 6.46 11.49 -8.14
CA HIS A 19 6.08 10.48 -9.13
C HIS A 19 4.64 10.70 -9.62
N ASN A 20 3.71 10.96 -8.70
CA ASN A 20 2.31 11.18 -9.01
C ASN A 20 2.11 12.50 -9.79
N ALA A 21 2.90 13.54 -9.50
CA ALA A 21 2.92 14.79 -10.27
C ALA A 21 3.41 14.59 -11.70
N MET A 22 4.48 13.81 -11.89
CA MET A 22 5.01 13.50 -13.22
C MET A 22 4.03 12.66 -14.03
N GLU A 23 3.42 11.63 -13.42
CA GLU A 23 2.45 10.77 -14.10
C GLU A 23 1.15 11.52 -14.44
N SER A 24 0.64 12.33 -13.52
CA SER A 24 -0.54 13.17 -13.78
C SER A 24 -0.28 14.21 -14.85
N GLY A 25 0.91 14.84 -14.85
CA GLY A 25 1.31 15.77 -15.91
C GLY A 25 1.41 15.11 -17.28
N HIS A 26 1.97 13.90 -17.36
CA HIS A 26 2.02 13.12 -18.59
C HIS A 26 0.61 12.77 -19.10
N LEU A 27 -0.27 12.29 -18.24
CA LEU A 27 -1.64 11.95 -18.64
C LEU A 27 -2.46 13.19 -19.03
N ALA A 28 -2.25 14.31 -18.35
CA ALA A 28 -2.91 15.57 -18.67
C ALA A 28 -2.42 16.15 -20.00
N SER A 29 -1.14 15.98 -20.35
CA SER A 29 -0.62 16.46 -21.63
C SER A 29 -1.21 15.67 -22.79
N GLU A 30 -1.42 14.35 -22.66
CA GLU A 30 -2.13 13.55 -23.66
C GLU A 30 -3.55 14.10 -23.90
N VAL A 31 -4.32 14.35 -22.83
CA VAL A 31 -5.68 14.89 -22.95
C VAL A 31 -5.68 16.31 -23.52
N ALA A 32 -4.70 17.14 -23.15
CA ALA A 32 -4.56 18.49 -23.69
C ALA A 32 -4.22 18.47 -25.19
N LEU A 33 -3.35 17.57 -25.64
CA LEU A 33 -3.03 17.40 -27.05
C LEU A 33 -4.25 16.96 -27.86
N GLU A 34 -5.03 16.01 -27.34
CA GLU A 34 -6.30 15.60 -27.96
C GLU A 34 -7.30 16.78 -28.03
N ALA A 35 -7.36 17.62 -26.99
CA ALA A 35 -8.24 18.80 -26.94
C ALA A 35 -7.82 19.85 -27.98
N ILE A 36 -6.52 20.11 -28.10
CA ILE A 36 -5.96 21.05 -29.10
C ILE A 36 -6.26 20.54 -30.52
N ALA A 37 -6.03 19.25 -30.79
CA ALA A 37 -6.28 18.66 -32.10
C ALA A 37 -7.77 18.69 -32.48
N GLY A 38 -8.67 18.49 -31.52
CA GLY A 38 -10.12 18.53 -31.73
C GLY A 38 -10.74 19.92 -31.62
N GLY A 39 -10.00 20.93 -31.13
CA GLY A 39 -10.52 22.25 -30.81
C GLY A 39 -11.56 22.26 -29.67
N ASP A 40 -11.63 21.20 -28.86
CA ASP A 40 -12.64 21.03 -27.80
C ASP A 40 -11.99 21.13 -26.41
N PHE A 41 -12.17 22.29 -25.78
CA PHE A 41 -11.71 22.58 -24.41
C PHE A 41 -12.85 22.55 -23.40
N SER A 42 -13.98 21.91 -23.75
CA SER A 42 -15.12 21.79 -22.86
C SER A 42 -14.75 21.03 -21.58
N ARG A 43 -15.56 21.26 -20.53
CA ARG A 43 -15.44 20.53 -19.26
C ARG A 43 -15.53 19.02 -19.46
N ASP A 44 -16.39 18.57 -20.36
CA ASP A 44 -16.61 17.16 -20.61
C ASP A 44 -15.39 16.52 -21.28
N PHE A 45 -14.80 17.21 -22.26
CA PHE A 45 -13.58 16.74 -22.91
C PHE A 45 -12.40 16.68 -21.94
N LEU A 46 -12.13 17.78 -21.22
CA LEU A 46 -11.04 17.84 -20.24
C LEU A 46 -11.30 16.93 -19.02
N GLY A 47 -12.55 16.59 -18.74
CA GLY A 47 -12.96 15.62 -17.71
C GLY A 47 -12.43 14.22 -17.95
N ARG A 48 -12.10 13.87 -19.21
CA ARG A 48 -11.51 12.57 -19.58
C ARG A 48 -10.19 12.30 -18.84
N TYR A 49 -9.41 13.35 -18.50
CA TYR A 49 -8.24 13.21 -17.65
C TYR A 49 -8.58 12.59 -16.30
N ALA A 50 -9.61 13.09 -15.61
CA ALA A 50 -9.99 12.59 -14.30
C ALA A 50 -10.47 11.14 -14.37
N THR A 51 -11.23 10.79 -15.42
CA THR A 51 -11.65 9.40 -15.66
C THR A 51 -10.45 8.48 -15.88
N ARG A 52 -9.48 8.87 -16.71
CA ARG A 52 -8.27 8.08 -16.97
C ARG A 52 -7.39 7.94 -15.71
N TRP A 53 -7.22 9.04 -14.97
CA TRP A 53 -6.42 9.06 -13.73
C TRP A 53 -7.03 8.13 -12.68
N ASN A 54 -8.32 8.28 -12.40
CA ASN A 54 -9.02 7.46 -11.41
C ASN A 54 -9.00 5.97 -11.83
N GLY A 55 -9.20 5.67 -13.12
CA GLY A 55 -9.11 4.30 -13.62
C GLY A 55 -7.74 3.64 -13.42
N ARG A 56 -6.65 4.42 -13.30
CA ARG A 56 -5.29 3.91 -13.05
C ARG A 56 -4.92 3.88 -11.56
N ARG A 57 -5.34 4.90 -10.80
CA ARG A 57 -4.78 5.21 -9.47
C ARG A 57 -5.75 5.11 -8.31
N GLU A 58 -7.06 5.09 -8.55
CA GLU A 58 -8.05 5.18 -7.48
C GLU A 58 -7.97 3.98 -6.51
N MET A 59 -7.76 2.77 -7.03
CA MET A 59 -7.60 1.60 -6.16
C MET A 59 -6.34 1.69 -5.29
N ASP A 60 -5.22 2.16 -5.82
CA ASP A 60 -3.98 2.30 -5.06
C ASP A 60 -4.09 3.38 -4.00
N TRP A 61 -4.67 4.52 -4.35
CA TRP A 61 -4.95 5.58 -3.41
C TRP A 61 -5.81 5.09 -2.24
N ARG A 62 -6.94 4.44 -2.53
CA ARG A 62 -7.85 3.90 -1.50
C ARG A 62 -7.17 2.83 -0.65
N THR A 63 -6.30 2.02 -1.25
CA THR A 63 -5.52 1.00 -0.52
C THR A 63 -4.54 1.66 0.45
N GLY A 64 -3.78 2.65 -0.01
CA GLY A 64 -2.85 3.41 0.83
C GLY A 64 -3.56 4.12 1.98
N GLU A 65 -4.69 4.76 1.71
CA GLU A 65 -5.52 5.43 2.72
C GLU A 65 -6.06 4.46 3.78
N LEU A 66 -6.48 3.26 3.38
CA LEU A 66 -6.90 2.21 4.32
C LEU A 66 -5.73 1.74 5.18
N MET A 67 -4.56 1.48 4.57
CA MET A 67 -3.35 1.08 5.28
C MET A 67 -2.92 2.12 6.30
N LEU A 68 -2.90 3.40 5.90
CA LEU A 68 -2.55 4.50 6.78
C LEU A 68 -3.56 4.63 7.93
N SER A 69 -4.86 4.51 7.66
CA SER A 69 -5.89 4.54 8.72
C SER A 69 -5.76 3.41 9.71
N ILE A 70 -5.37 2.21 9.27
CA ILE A 70 -5.02 1.13 10.21
C ILE A 70 -3.88 1.61 11.11
N ALA A 71 -2.77 2.08 10.52
CA ALA A 71 -1.59 2.52 11.26
C ALA A 71 -1.81 3.70 12.23
N LYS A 72 -2.86 4.52 12.04
CA LYS A 72 -3.15 5.71 12.87
C LYS A 72 -3.49 5.42 14.34
N ASN A 73 -3.88 4.19 14.71
CA ASN A 73 -4.31 3.92 16.08
C ASN A 73 -3.14 3.79 17.08
N PRO A 74 -2.91 4.76 17.98
CA PRO A 74 -1.79 4.73 18.92
C PRO A 74 -1.90 3.61 19.97
N ASN A 75 -3.11 3.08 20.20
CA ASN A 75 -3.34 1.98 21.13
C ASN A 75 -2.72 0.66 20.62
N LEU A 76 -2.39 0.59 19.33
CA LEU A 76 -1.80 -0.57 18.66
C LEU A 76 -0.29 -0.42 18.41
N ARG A 77 0.35 0.63 18.94
CA ARG A 77 1.77 0.94 18.70
C ARG A 77 2.70 -0.24 18.95
N GLU A 78 2.50 -0.99 20.03
CA GLU A 78 3.37 -2.12 20.37
C GLU A 78 3.26 -3.26 19.36
N ILE A 79 2.06 -3.45 18.79
CA ILE A 79 1.84 -4.41 17.71
C ILE A 79 2.54 -3.92 16.44
N TYR A 80 2.45 -2.64 16.12
CA TYR A 80 3.15 -2.08 14.95
C TYR A 80 4.66 -2.21 15.08
N LEU A 81 5.23 -1.94 16.24
CA LEU A 81 6.66 -2.13 16.48
C LEU A 81 7.07 -3.60 16.33
N LEU A 82 6.29 -4.53 16.88
CA LEU A 82 6.51 -5.96 16.72
C LEU A 82 6.45 -6.38 15.24
N LEU A 83 5.43 -5.89 14.52
CA LEU A 83 5.23 -6.18 13.11
C LEU A 83 6.40 -5.66 12.27
N ILE A 84 6.81 -4.40 12.46
CA ILE A 84 7.93 -3.79 11.74
C ILE A 84 9.23 -4.55 12.01
N GLN A 85 9.51 -4.92 13.27
CA GLN A 85 10.69 -5.72 13.61
C GLN A 85 10.66 -7.11 12.94
N THR A 86 9.50 -7.73 12.88
CA THR A 86 9.32 -9.05 12.26
C THR A 86 9.53 -8.96 10.76
N ILE A 87 8.92 -7.96 10.11
CA ILE A 87 9.11 -7.67 8.68
C ILE A 87 10.58 -7.38 8.39
N ALA A 88 11.24 -6.52 9.19
CA ALA A 88 12.64 -6.16 8.98
C ALA A 88 13.60 -7.36 9.08
N ARG A 89 13.29 -8.34 9.93
CA ARG A 89 14.05 -9.61 9.99
C ARG A 89 13.75 -10.49 8.79
N ALA A 90 12.48 -10.65 8.43
CA ALA A 90 12.05 -11.46 7.28
C ALA A 90 12.59 -10.96 5.94
N ILE A 91 12.80 -9.64 5.81
CA ILE A 91 13.45 -9.02 4.64
C ILE A 91 14.87 -9.56 4.43
N GLY A 92 15.65 -9.76 5.51
CA GLY A 92 17.04 -10.18 5.42
C GLY A 92 17.25 -11.58 4.81
N ASP A 93 16.22 -12.42 4.85
CA ASP A 93 16.27 -13.81 4.41
C ASP A 93 15.47 -14.05 3.11
N ASN A 94 14.79 -13.03 2.58
CA ASN A 94 13.92 -13.16 1.41
C ASN A 94 13.98 -11.91 0.49
N PRO A 95 14.80 -11.94 -0.58
CA PRO A 95 14.95 -10.84 -1.53
C PRO A 95 13.65 -10.47 -2.27
N ASP A 96 12.78 -11.43 -2.57
CA ASP A 96 11.50 -11.14 -3.24
C ASP A 96 10.56 -10.38 -2.30
N PHE A 97 10.61 -10.68 -1.00
CA PHE A 97 9.87 -9.95 0.03
C PHE A 97 10.44 -8.55 0.26
N GLU A 98 11.78 -8.40 0.21
CA GLU A 98 12.45 -7.10 0.25
C GLU A 98 12.02 -6.21 -0.93
N GLU A 99 12.10 -6.72 -2.16
CA GLU A 99 11.69 -5.99 -3.36
C GLU A 99 10.20 -5.64 -3.29
N PHE A 100 9.36 -6.55 -2.80
CA PHE A 100 7.94 -6.27 -2.60
C PHE A 100 7.70 -5.14 -1.59
N CYS A 101 8.22 -5.25 -0.37
CA CYS A 101 8.03 -4.23 0.66
C CYS A 101 8.65 -2.89 0.27
N GLY A 102 9.91 -2.89 -0.17
CA GLY A 102 10.61 -1.69 -0.64
C GLY A 102 9.92 -1.07 -1.86
N GLY A 103 9.37 -1.89 -2.75
CA GLY A 103 8.64 -1.44 -3.92
C GLY A 103 7.35 -0.70 -3.57
N ILE A 104 6.56 -1.24 -2.63
CA ILE A 104 5.34 -0.58 -2.13
C ILE A 104 5.69 0.73 -1.43
N PHE A 105 6.68 0.74 -0.54
CA PHE A 105 7.07 1.95 0.19
C PHE A 105 7.72 3.02 -0.70
N SER A 106 8.48 2.64 -1.72
CA SER A 106 9.06 3.59 -2.68
C SER A 106 8.07 4.10 -3.73
N GLY A 107 6.86 3.51 -3.81
CA GLY A 107 5.87 3.83 -4.83
C GLY A 107 6.21 3.26 -6.22
N THR A 108 7.17 2.34 -6.32
CA THR A 108 7.51 1.63 -7.58
C THR A 108 6.59 0.43 -7.82
N LEU A 109 6.00 -0.11 -6.75
CA LEU A 109 4.91 -1.09 -6.80
C LEU A 109 3.61 -0.45 -6.28
N LEU A 110 2.51 -0.89 -6.88
CA LEU A 110 1.17 -0.39 -6.62
C LEU A 110 0.61 -0.99 -5.33
N ALA A 111 0.13 -0.16 -4.41
CA ALA A 111 -0.38 -0.54 -3.09
C ALA A 111 -1.45 -1.65 -3.16
N ARG A 112 -2.30 -1.65 -4.20
CA ARG A 112 -3.33 -2.68 -4.42
C ARG A 112 -2.77 -4.10 -4.51
N LYS A 113 -1.48 -4.28 -4.84
CA LYS A 113 -0.84 -5.61 -4.88
C LYS A 113 -0.88 -6.29 -3.51
N CYS A 114 -0.90 -5.53 -2.41
CA CYS A 114 -1.07 -6.05 -1.05
C CYS A 114 -2.45 -6.68 -0.81
N LEU A 115 -3.45 -6.30 -1.60
CA LEU A 115 -4.81 -6.87 -1.51
C LEU A 115 -4.97 -8.13 -2.36
N CYS A 116 -4.00 -8.44 -3.24
CA CYS A 116 -4.04 -9.63 -4.07
C CYS A 116 -3.51 -10.83 -3.28
N PRO A 117 -4.35 -11.82 -2.90
CA PRO A 117 -3.90 -12.94 -2.09
C PRO A 117 -2.80 -13.72 -2.80
N ARG A 118 -2.88 -13.88 -4.12
CA ARG A 118 -1.89 -14.65 -4.90
C ARG A 118 -0.51 -13.99 -4.85
N THR A 119 -0.45 -12.67 -5.03
CA THR A 119 0.82 -11.92 -4.95
C THR A 119 1.36 -11.97 -3.53
N LEU A 120 0.51 -11.65 -2.54
CA LEU A 120 0.90 -11.61 -1.14
C LEU A 120 1.44 -12.96 -0.68
N LEU A 121 0.72 -14.05 -0.94
CA LEU A 121 1.13 -15.40 -0.54
C LEU A 121 2.37 -15.90 -1.30
N GLY A 122 2.63 -15.37 -2.50
CA GLY A 122 3.80 -15.73 -3.30
C GLY A 122 5.10 -15.05 -2.85
N VAL A 123 5.01 -13.83 -2.31
CA VAL A 123 6.18 -13.06 -1.85
C VAL A 123 6.41 -13.16 -0.34
N THR A 124 5.35 -13.37 0.44
CA THR A 124 5.50 -13.47 1.90
C THR A 124 6.13 -14.82 2.25
N PRO A 125 7.15 -14.85 3.12
CA PRO A 125 7.71 -16.09 3.64
C PRO A 125 6.71 -16.72 4.62
N LEU A 126 5.61 -17.29 4.15
CA LEU A 126 4.47 -17.76 4.95
C LEU A 126 4.76 -18.91 5.90
N ASP A 127 5.99 -19.45 5.91
CA ASP A 127 6.34 -20.54 6.80
C ASP A 127 6.07 -20.12 8.26
N PRO A 128 5.08 -20.73 8.95
CA PRO A 128 4.75 -20.36 10.32
C PRO A 128 5.95 -20.54 11.25
N GLY A 129 6.84 -21.50 10.93
CA GLY A 129 8.10 -21.69 11.65
C GLY A 129 9.02 -20.47 11.56
N THR A 130 9.14 -19.86 10.39
CA THR A 130 9.90 -18.63 10.14
C THR A 130 9.30 -17.44 10.86
N TRP A 131 7.97 -17.26 10.85
CA TRP A 131 7.34 -16.14 11.58
C TRP A 131 7.42 -16.32 13.10
N ILE A 132 7.16 -17.53 13.60
CA ILE A 132 7.26 -17.84 15.03
C ILE A 132 8.72 -17.73 15.49
N SER A 133 9.68 -18.24 14.72
CA SER A 133 11.10 -18.11 15.05
C SER A 133 11.53 -16.66 15.00
N THR A 134 11.05 -15.85 14.06
CA THR A 134 11.35 -14.41 13.97
C THR A 134 10.74 -13.61 15.12
N LEU A 135 9.52 -13.97 15.55
CA LEU A 135 8.81 -13.36 16.67
C LEU A 135 9.48 -13.71 18.02
N LEU A 136 9.96 -14.94 18.14
CA LEU A 136 10.63 -15.48 19.34
C LEU A 136 12.17 -15.33 19.27
N ALA A 137 12.71 -14.84 18.16
CA ALA A 137 14.15 -14.73 17.96
C ALA A 137 14.70 -13.63 18.87
N PRO A 138 15.81 -13.92 19.58
CA PRO A 138 16.50 -12.91 20.36
C PRO A 138 16.86 -11.71 19.49
N HIS A 139 16.72 -10.50 20.04
CA HIS A 139 17.34 -9.31 19.45
C HIS A 139 18.82 -9.63 19.21
N ARG A 140 19.43 -9.16 18.11
CA ARG A 140 20.86 -9.43 17.74
C ARG A 140 21.90 -9.06 18.83
N TYR A 141 21.47 -8.54 19.98
CA TYR A 141 22.26 -8.19 21.17
C TYR A 141 21.78 -8.85 22.49
N ALA A 142 20.79 -9.74 22.49
CA ALA A 142 20.20 -10.30 23.72
C ALA A 142 20.27 -11.84 23.74
N THR A 143 21.12 -12.41 24.60
CA THR A 143 21.24 -13.87 24.81
C THR A 143 20.16 -14.43 25.76
N SER A 144 18.95 -13.87 25.76
CA SER A 144 17.92 -14.24 26.74
C SER A 144 17.16 -15.51 26.35
N PRO A 145 16.79 -16.37 27.31
CA PRO A 145 16.10 -17.64 27.07
C PRO A 145 14.71 -17.45 26.44
N LEU A 146 14.24 -18.43 25.67
CA LEU A 146 12.99 -18.41 24.89
C LEU A 146 11.74 -18.02 25.71
N PHE A 147 11.73 -18.36 27.01
CA PHE A 147 10.71 -17.95 27.97
C PHE A 147 10.57 -16.42 28.12
N SER A 148 11.68 -15.68 28.08
CA SER A 148 11.68 -14.21 28.18
C SER A 148 10.94 -13.53 27.02
N HIS A 149 10.96 -14.14 25.83
CA HIS A 149 10.27 -13.62 24.66
C HIS A 149 8.76 -13.88 24.70
N CYS A 150 8.33 -15.05 25.20
CA CYS A 150 6.92 -15.31 25.47
C CYS A 150 6.34 -14.33 26.50
N VAL A 151 7.10 -14.04 27.56
CA VAL A 151 6.71 -13.03 28.57
C VAL A 151 6.64 -11.64 27.94
N SER A 152 7.59 -11.28 27.08
CA SER A 152 7.58 -9.99 26.37
C SER A 152 6.35 -9.84 25.45
N ALA A 153 6.05 -10.87 24.65
CA ALA A 153 4.88 -10.88 23.77
C ALA A 153 3.56 -10.82 24.56
N ALA A 154 3.46 -11.58 25.67
CA ALA A 154 2.32 -11.50 26.58
C ALA A 154 2.20 -10.10 27.21
N CYS A 155 3.30 -9.47 27.63
CA CYS A 155 3.29 -8.10 28.13
C CYS A 155 2.87 -7.08 27.07
N VAL A 156 3.27 -7.25 25.81
CA VAL A 156 2.81 -6.42 24.68
C VAL A 156 1.29 -6.54 24.53
N LEU A 157 0.77 -7.78 24.52
CA LEU A 157 -0.67 -8.03 24.41
C LEU A 157 -1.44 -7.44 25.59
N LEU A 158 -0.93 -7.59 26.82
CA LEU A 158 -1.57 -7.08 28.04
C LEU A 158 -1.56 -5.54 28.10
N LYS A 159 -0.47 -4.91 27.63
CA LYS A 159 -0.39 -3.44 27.51
C LYS A 159 -1.34 -2.91 26.45
N MET A 160 -1.46 -3.62 25.33
CA MET A 160 -2.38 -3.27 24.25
C MET A 160 -3.84 -3.40 24.70
N THR A 161 -4.23 -4.54 25.28
CA THR A 161 -5.60 -4.72 25.82
C THR A 161 -5.93 -3.67 26.88
N GLY A 162 -4.99 -3.38 27.79
CA GLY A 162 -5.16 -2.34 28.79
C GLY A 162 -5.37 -0.93 28.22
N ARG A 163 -4.76 -0.57 27.09
CA ARG A 163 -4.98 0.73 26.43
C ARG A 163 -6.25 0.77 25.61
N VAL A 164 -6.54 -0.31 24.88
CA VAL A 164 -7.75 -0.42 24.08
C VAL A 164 -8.99 -0.28 24.97
N LEU A 165 -8.96 -0.93 26.14
CA LEU A 165 -10.03 -0.85 27.15
C LEU A 165 -10.14 0.53 27.82
N LYS A 166 -9.05 1.30 27.90
CA LYS A 166 -9.06 2.67 28.48
C LYS A 166 -9.67 3.71 27.55
N ALA A 167 -9.74 3.45 26.24
CA ALA A 167 -10.25 4.39 25.24
C ALA A 167 -11.23 3.71 24.27
N PRO A 168 -12.36 3.15 24.75
CA PRO A 168 -13.25 2.33 23.93
C PRO A 168 -13.91 3.13 22.80
N LEU A 169 -14.36 4.36 23.07
CA LEU A 169 -15.03 5.21 22.07
C LEU A 169 -14.09 5.59 20.92
N THR A 170 -12.86 6.00 21.22
CA THR A 170 -11.85 6.34 20.21
C THR A 170 -11.51 5.13 19.32
N ASN A 171 -11.47 3.92 19.88
CA ASN A 171 -11.25 2.71 19.09
C ASN A 171 -12.46 2.35 18.22
N LEU A 172 -13.68 2.65 18.68
CA LEU A 172 -14.89 2.46 17.87
C LEU A 172 -14.94 3.44 16.70
N GLU A 173 -14.65 4.72 16.93
CA GLU A 173 -14.57 5.74 15.86
C GLU A 173 -13.49 5.42 14.83
N TRP A 174 -12.32 4.96 15.28
CA TRP A 174 -11.29 4.45 14.39
C TRP A 174 -11.76 3.22 13.59
N GLY A 175 -12.49 2.31 14.24
CA GLY A 175 -13.08 1.13 13.60
C GLY A 175 -14.10 1.49 12.53
N THR A 176 -14.92 2.52 12.74
CA THR A 176 -15.88 2.99 11.73
C THR A 176 -15.18 3.66 10.55
N GLU A 177 -14.09 4.41 10.78
CA GLU A 177 -13.26 4.96 9.69
C GLU A 177 -12.69 3.83 8.80
N ILE A 178 -12.11 2.80 9.41
CA ILE A 178 -11.58 1.64 8.69
C ILE A 178 -12.68 0.94 7.90
N LEU A 179 -13.84 0.71 8.52
CA LEU A 179 -14.96 0.05 7.86
C LEU A 179 -15.44 0.85 6.65
N ALA A 180 -15.60 2.16 6.79
CA ALA A 180 -16.01 3.04 5.69
C ALA A 180 -15.00 3.00 4.53
N LYS A 181 -13.69 3.03 4.82
CA LYS A 181 -12.64 2.93 3.79
C LYS A 181 -12.61 1.55 3.13
N ALA A 182 -12.79 0.48 3.90
CA ALA A 182 -12.85 -0.88 3.38
C ALA A 182 -14.06 -1.08 2.45
N LEU A 183 -15.24 -0.57 2.83
CA LEU A 183 -16.43 -0.60 1.98
C LEU A 183 -16.22 0.19 0.69
N GLY A 184 -15.68 1.41 0.78
CA GLY A 184 -15.37 2.21 -0.41
C GLY A 184 -14.35 1.51 -1.34
N LEU A 185 -13.36 0.81 -0.78
CA LEU A 185 -12.41 0.03 -1.56
C LEU A 185 -13.08 -1.17 -2.25
N LEU A 186 -13.98 -1.86 -1.57
CA LEU A 186 -14.77 -2.97 -2.14
C LEU A 186 -15.68 -2.50 -3.29
N GLU A 187 -16.34 -1.36 -3.13
CA GLU A 187 -17.14 -0.75 -4.20
C GLU A 187 -16.29 -0.40 -5.42
N CYS A 188 -15.10 0.17 -5.20
CA CYS A 188 -14.15 0.52 -6.28
C CYS A 188 -13.69 -0.75 -7.02
N TYR A 189 -13.37 -1.82 -6.28
CA TYR A 189 -13.01 -3.11 -6.84
C TYR A 189 -14.16 -3.74 -7.66
N ALA A 190 -15.39 -3.69 -7.14
CA ALA A 190 -16.58 -4.18 -7.84
C ALA A 190 -16.82 -3.40 -9.15
N LYS A 191 -16.68 -2.07 -9.13
CA LYS A 191 -16.85 -1.22 -10.31
C LYS A 191 -15.77 -1.48 -11.37
N GLY A 192 -14.52 -1.69 -10.95
CA GLY A 192 -13.43 -2.07 -11.85
C GLY A 192 -13.66 -3.40 -12.57
N ARG A 193 -14.40 -4.33 -11.96
CA ARG A 193 -14.77 -5.62 -12.55
C ARG A 193 -15.84 -5.52 -13.66
N HIS A 194 -16.65 -4.46 -13.64
CA HIS A 194 -17.78 -4.27 -14.56
C HIS A 194 -17.53 -3.21 -15.66
N GLY A 195 -16.46 -2.40 -15.57
CA GLY A 195 -16.31 -1.16 -16.36
C GLY A 195 -15.16 -1.06 -17.36
N LEU A 196 -14.29 -2.07 -17.52
CA LEU A 196 -13.23 -2.07 -18.54
C LEU A 196 -13.10 -3.44 -19.20
N PRO A 197 -12.79 -3.53 -20.52
CA PRO A 197 -12.33 -4.78 -21.12
C PRO A 197 -11.10 -5.24 -20.34
N ALA A 198 -11.09 -6.52 -19.97
CA ALA A 198 -10.11 -7.15 -19.12
C ALA A 198 -8.71 -6.52 -19.26
N GLN A 199 -8.30 -5.72 -18.26
CA GLN A 199 -6.88 -5.66 -17.95
C GLN A 199 -6.52 -7.11 -17.62
N SER A 200 -5.75 -7.70 -18.52
CA SER A 200 -5.41 -9.11 -18.52
C SER A 200 -5.05 -9.56 -17.09
N PRO A 201 -5.44 -10.78 -16.67
CA PRO A 201 -5.00 -11.37 -15.39
C PRO A 201 -3.45 -11.41 -15.24
N ALA A 202 -2.70 -11.02 -16.26
CA ALA A 202 -1.27 -10.79 -16.29
C ALA A 202 -0.73 -9.68 -15.35
N ASP A 203 -1.55 -8.75 -14.83
CA ASP A 203 -1.07 -7.73 -13.86
C ASP A 203 -0.92 -8.30 -12.43
N CYS A 204 -1.47 -9.51 -12.20
CA CYS A 204 -1.06 -10.41 -11.10
C CYS A 204 0.16 -11.27 -11.51
N GLY A 205 1.07 -10.67 -12.29
CA GLY A 205 2.29 -11.27 -12.80
C GLY A 205 3.25 -11.68 -11.68
N GLN A 206 3.91 -12.82 -11.91
CA GLN A 206 4.80 -13.54 -11.02
C GLN A 206 5.82 -12.63 -10.30
N PRO A 207 6.15 -12.91 -9.03
CA PRO A 207 7.35 -12.34 -8.42
C PRO A 207 8.55 -12.84 -9.23
N GLY A 208 9.39 -11.93 -9.73
CA GLY A 208 10.61 -12.28 -10.47
C GLY A 208 10.69 -11.82 -11.93
N GLY A 209 9.71 -11.07 -12.44
CA GLY A 209 9.87 -10.37 -13.72
C GLY A 209 10.82 -9.18 -13.54
N ARG A 210 12.13 -9.37 -13.73
CA ARG A 210 13.13 -8.27 -13.77
C ARG A 210 12.55 -7.09 -14.54
N HIS A 211 12.18 -6.03 -13.84
CA HIS A 211 11.91 -4.75 -14.46
C HIS A 211 13.22 -4.26 -15.07
N ARG A 212 13.44 -4.64 -16.33
CA ARG A 212 14.57 -4.17 -17.13
C ARG A 212 14.40 -2.66 -17.22
N ILE A 213 15.23 -1.92 -16.48
CA ILE A 213 15.38 -0.48 -16.61
C ILE A 213 15.56 -0.22 -18.11
N VAL A 214 14.56 0.41 -18.73
CA VAL A 214 14.67 0.84 -20.12
C VAL A 214 15.72 1.95 -20.09
N GLU A 215 16.91 1.66 -20.58
CA GLU A 215 17.94 2.68 -20.78
C GLU A 215 17.33 3.85 -21.58
N PRO A 216 17.51 5.09 -21.14
CA PRO A 216 17.06 6.23 -21.93
C PRO A 216 17.78 6.19 -23.28
N ARG A 217 17.01 6.15 -24.37
CA ARG A 217 17.57 6.39 -25.72
C ARG A 217 18.28 7.74 -25.65
N ARG A 218 19.61 7.72 -25.83
CA ARG A 218 20.39 8.94 -26.02
C ARG A 218 19.80 9.66 -27.24
N PHE A 219 19.39 10.90 -27.04
CA PHE A 219 19.16 11.86 -28.12
C PHE A 219 20.50 12.18 -28.79
#